data_AF-A0A9N9HXL9-F1
#
_entry.id   AF-A0A9N9HXL9-F1
#
_cell.length_a   1.000
_cell.length_b   1.000
_cell.length_c   1.000
_cell.angle_alpha   90.00
_cell.angle_beta   90.00
_cell.angle_gamma   90.00
#
_symmetry.space_group_name_H-M   'P 1'
#
loop_
_entity.id
_entity.type
_entity.pdbx_description
1 polymer ?
#
loop_
_entity_poly.entity_id
_entity_poly.type
_entity_poly.pdbx_seq_one_letter_code
_entity_poly.pdbx_strand_id
1 'polypeptide(L)'
;MQHQPSLGTFGHVIPCDHPKHPNLVDTTAIIIDEIWYNFPVHSNSQVIPLRIFIQETLRRSRTSWSTLQTALFYLKRIKPQIFYLWLNPDRWTLNSKDNNNQGSDPATCGRRMFLASLIIASKYLQDRNYANNAWSKICGLPVQEINAIERRFLELIDYNLFIGEDIYQRWTNVLNSHIQAISEPEATAENQQAVAQFKQTLRLQPQAVECKVQG
;
A
#
# COMPACT_ATOMS: atom_id res chain seq x y z
N MET A 1 -42.08 0.47 -22.18
CA MET A 1 -40.63 0.57 -22.44
C MET A 1 -39.96 1.07 -21.18
N GLN A 2 -39.51 0.15 -20.31
CA GLN A 2 -38.68 0.49 -19.16
C GLN A 2 -37.25 0.02 -19.50
N HIS A 3 -36.34 0.98 -19.66
CA HIS A 3 -34.92 0.72 -19.78
C HIS A 3 -34.33 0.51 -18.38
N GLN A 4 -33.78 -0.68 -18.12
CA GLN A 4 -32.84 -0.90 -17.03
C GLN A 4 -31.45 -0.41 -17.46
N PRO A 5 -30.67 0.27 -16.59
CA PRO A 5 -29.24 0.41 -16.79
C PRO A 5 -28.50 -0.84 -16.26
N SER A 6 -27.55 -1.29 -17.07
CA SER A 6 -26.65 -2.42 -16.86
C SER A 6 -25.83 -2.31 -15.57
N LEU A 7 -25.87 -3.37 -14.77
CA LEU A 7 -24.94 -3.60 -13.66
C LEU A 7 -23.50 -3.66 -14.17
N GLY A 8 -22.68 -2.73 -13.69
CA GLY A 8 -21.23 -2.71 -13.89
C GLY A 8 -20.57 -3.96 -13.33
N THR A 9 -19.64 -4.49 -14.11
CA THR A 9 -18.89 -5.71 -13.89
C THR A 9 -18.13 -5.67 -12.55
N PHE A 10 -18.61 -6.42 -11.56
CA PHE A 10 -17.96 -6.55 -10.25
C PHE A 10 -16.62 -7.29 -10.37
N GLY A 11 -15.57 -6.65 -9.84
CA GLY A 11 -14.29 -7.19 -9.39
C GLY A 11 -13.81 -8.52 -9.99
N HIS A 12 -13.13 -8.49 -11.13
CA HIS A 12 -12.32 -9.61 -11.57
C HIS A 12 -11.11 -9.75 -10.63
N VAL A 13 -11.06 -10.85 -9.88
CA VAL A 13 -9.91 -11.25 -9.05
C VAL A 13 -8.74 -11.51 -9.97
N ILE A 14 -7.60 -10.85 -9.76
CA ILE A 14 -6.45 -10.99 -10.66
C ILE A 14 -5.84 -12.40 -10.48
N PRO A 15 -5.73 -13.22 -11.55
CA PRO A 15 -4.82 -14.35 -11.55
C PRO A 15 -3.38 -13.82 -11.49
N CYS A 16 -2.53 -14.35 -10.61
CA CYS A 16 -1.17 -13.85 -10.42
C CYS A 16 -0.30 -13.76 -11.70
N ASP A 17 -0.74 -14.41 -12.79
CA ASP A 17 -0.17 -14.37 -14.15
C ASP A 17 -1.11 -13.71 -15.18
N HIS A 18 -1.82 -12.63 -14.86
CA HIS A 18 -2.65 -11.93 -15.86
C HIS A 18 -1.75 -11.16 -16.86
N PRO A 19 -1.87 -11.42 -18.19
CA PRO A 19 -0.97 -10.88 -19.23
C PRO A 19 -1.00 -9.34 -19.43
N LYS A 20 -1.76 -8.59 -18.62
CA LYS A 20 -1.80 -7.11 -18.70
C LYS A 20 -0.90 -6.41 -17.66
N HIS A 21 -0.43 -7.13 -16.63
CA HIS A 21 0.32 -6.52 -15.52
C HIS A 21 1.45 -7.42 -14.97
N PRO A 22 2.42 -7.86 -15.80
CA PRO A 22 3.46 -8.81 -15.40
C PRO A 22 4.35 -8.32 -14.24
N ASN A 23 4.44 -7.00 -14.02
CA ASN A 23 5.38 -6.40 -13.06
C ASN A 23 4.70 -5.68 -11.88
N LEU A 24 3.46 -6.04 -11.55
CA LEU A 24 2.74 -5.43 -10.43
C LEU A 24 3.41 -5.70 -9.07
N VAL A 25 3.83 -6.94 -8.87
CA VAL A 25 4.54 -7.38 -7.66
C VAL A 25 5.84 -6.58 -7.52
N ASP A 26 6.54 -6.37 -8.62
CA ASP A 26 7.78 -5.61 -8.73
C ASP A 26 7.55 -4.14 -8.36
N THR A 27 6.57 -3.49 -8.97
CA THR A 27 6.20 -2.11 -8.63
C THR A 27 5.82 -1.97 -7.15
N THR A 28 5.07 -2.94 -6.61
CA THR A 28 4.70 -2.94 -5.19
C THR A 28 5.93 -3.06 -4.30
N ALA A 29 6.85 -3.98 -4.63
CA ALA A 29 8.11 -4.14 -3.90
C ALA A 29 8.96 -2.86 -3.96
N ILE A 30 9.09 -2.23 -5.13
CA ILE A 30 9.80 -0.97 -5.32
C ILE A 30 9.21 0.13 -4.43
N ILE A 31 7.87 0.28 -4.36
CA ILE A 31 7.23 1.28 -3.50
C ILE A 31 7.55 1.01 -2.02
N ILE A 32 7.49 -0.25 -1.59
CA ILE A 32 7.77 -0.63 -0.20
C ILE A 32 9.23 -0.34 0.14
N ASP A 33 10.17 -0.76 -0.71
CA ASP A 33 11.60 -0.52 -0.48
C ASP A 33 11.93 0.97 -0.47
N GLU A 34 11.28 1.77 -1.33
CA GLU A 34 11.46 3.23 -1.41
C GLU A 34 10.91 3.97 -0.18
N ILE A 35 9.85 3.47 0.47
CA ILE A 35 9.28 4.11 1.67
C ILE A 35 10.08 3.73 2.93
N TRP A 36 10.49 2.46 3.02
CA TRP A 36 11.17 1.92 4.21
C TRP A 36 12.70 1.81 4.08
N TYR A 37 13.31 2.46 3.08
CA TYR A 37 14.77 2.37 2.81
C TYR A 37 15.66 2.69 4.02
N ASN A 38 15.18 3.55 4.92
CA ASN A 38 15.89 3.99 6.13
C ASN A 38 15.77 3.02 7.32
N PHE A 39 14.79 2.12 7.32
CA PHE A 39 14.54 1.23 8.45
C PHE A 39 15.37 -0.05 8.32
N PRO A 40 16.02 -0.50 9.40
CA PRO A 40 16.79 -1.73 9.36
C PRO A 40 15.86 -2.92 9.07
N VAL A 41 16.20 -3.71 8.05
CA VAL A 41 15.53 -4.99 7.82
C VAL A 41 15.95 -5.91 8.96
N HIS A 42 15.02 -6.28 9.84
CA HIS A 42 15.29 -7.27 10.89
C HIS A 42 15.51 -8.64 10.23
N SER A 43 16.78 -9.00 10.02
CA SER A 43 17.21 -10.23 9.32
C SER A 43 17.04 -11.53 10.13
N ASN A 44 16.53 -11.46 11.36
CA ASN A 44 16.54 -12.59 12.31
C ASN A 44 15.30 -13.50 12.23
N SER A 45 14.71 -13.67 11.05
CA SER A 45 13.63 -14.64 10.88
C SER A 45 13.72 -15.22 9.48
N GLN A 46 13.31 -16.49 9.34
CA GLN A 46 13.07 -17.17 8.06
C GLN A 46 11.90 -16.49 7.32
N VAL A 47 12.08 -15.22 6.96
CA VAL A 47 11.04 -14.38 6.35
C VAL A 47 11.05 -14.63 4.86
N ILE A 48 9.89 -15.03 4.35
CA ILE A 48 9.62 -15.20 2.92
C ILE A 48 10.07 -13.95 2.14
N PRO A 49 10.70 -14.09 0.96
CA PRO A 49 11.08 -12.95 0.12
C PRO A 49 9.91 -12.00 -0.13
N LEU A 50 10.15 -10.68 -0.15
CA LEU A 50 9.11 -9.65 -0.25
C LEU A 50 8.16 -9.88 -1.44
N ARG A 51 8.70 -10.29 -2.58
CA ARG A 51 7.95 -10.61 -3.80
C ARG A 51 6.96 -11.75 -3.59
N ILE A 52 7.41 -12.85 -2.99
CA ILE A 52 6.59 -14.02 -2.67
C ILE A 52 5.52 -13.64 -1.64
N PHE A 53 5.86 -12.82 -0.64
CA PHE A 53 4.90 -12.31 0.33
C PHE A 53 3.78 -11.48 -0.34
N ILE A 54 4.14 -10.56 -1.23
CA ILE A 54 3.17 -9.74 -1.97
C ILE A 54 2.28 -10.65 -2.84
N GLN A 55 2.88 -11.54 -3.61
CA GLN A 55 2.15 -12.49 -4.48
C GLN A 55 1.15 -13.33 -3.69
N GLU A 56 1.59 -13.98 -2.61
CA GLU A 56 0.73 -14.83 -1.80
C GLU A 56 -0.36 -14.04 -1.10
N THR A 57 -0.05 -12.83 -0.62
CA THR A 57 -1.05 -11.95 0.01
C THR A 57 -2.15 -11.61 -0.98
N LEU A 58 -1.79 -11.10 -2.17
CA LEU A 58 -2.75 -10.73 -3.22
C LEU A 58 -3.59 -11.93 -3.69
N ARG A 59 -2.95 -13.10 -3.87
CA ARG A 59 -3.60 -14.33 -4.31
C ARG A 59 -4.64 -14.80 -3.31
N ARG A 60 -4.29 -14.85 -2.02
CA ARG A 60 -5.15 -15.39 -0.96
C ARG A 60 -6.28 -14.45 -0.58
N SER A 61 -6.05 -13.13 -0.62
CA SER A 61 -7.09 -12.12 -0.35
C SER A 61 -8.02 -11.86 -1.54
N ARG A 62 -7.73 -12.45 -2.71
CA ARG A 62 -8.49 -12.24 -3.95
C ARG A 62 -8.57 -10.75 -4.31
N THR A 63 -7.44 -10.06 -4.19
CA THR A 63 -7.37 -8.62 -4.38
C THR A 63 -7.66 -8.23 -5.84
N SER A 64 -8.48 -7.21 -6.02
CA SER A 64 -8.71 -6.58 -7.33
C SER A 64 -7.64 -5.52 -7.64
N TRP A 65 -7.48 -5.19 -8.92
CA TRP A 65 -6.56 -4.13 -9.36
C TRP A 65 -6.82 -2.79 -8.67
N SER A 66 -8.07 -2.33 -8.69
CA SER A 66 -8.48 -1.07 -8.04
C SER A 66 -8.18 -1.04 -6.54
N THR A 67 -8.36 -2.17 -5.86
CA THR A 67 -8.04 -2.32 -4.43
C THR A 67 -6.54 -2.17 -4.19
N LEU A 68 -5.70 -2.78 -5.03
CA LEU A 68 -4.26 -2.64 -4.92
C LEU A 68 -3.79 -1.21 -5.27
N GLN A 69 -4.33 -0.60 -6.34
CA GLN A 69 -4.00 0.79 -6.69
C GLN A 69 -4.29 1.73 -5.52
N THR A 70 -5.42 1.54 -4.85
CA THR A 70 -5.84 2.29 -3.67
C THR A 70 -4.91 2.02 -2.49
N ALA A 71 -4.55 0.76 -2.23
CA ALA A 71 -3.61 0.39 -1.18
C ALA A 71 -2.21 1.01 -1.40
N LEU A 72 -1.72 1.02 -2.64
CA LEU A 72 -0.44 1.65 -2.99
C LEU A 72 -0.50 3.17 -2.87
N PHE A 73 -1.65 3.78 -3.22
CA PHE A 73 -1.88 5.20 -2.99
C PHE A 73 -1.78 5.53 -1.49
N TYR A 74 -2.41 4.72 -0.63
CA TYR A 74 -2.35 4.89 0.81
C TYR A 74 -0.92 4.76 1.35
N LEU A 75 -0.12 3.82 0.85
CA LEU A 75 1.30 3.72 1.19
C LEU A 75 2.07 5.00 0.84
N LYS A 76 1.88 5.50 -0.40
CA LYS A 76 2.45 6.79 -0.81
C LYS A 76 2.02 7.92 0.14
N ARG A 77 0.75 7.95 0.55
CA ARG A 77 0.19 9.00 1.43
C ARG A 77 0.83 8.99 2.82
N ILE A 78 1.16 7.83 3.38
CA ILE A 78 1.79 7.74 4.72
C ILE A 78 3.31 7.94 4.71
N LYS A 79 3.98 7.99 3.54
CA LYS A 79 5.44 8.16 3.43
C LYS A 79 6.01 9.31 4.29
N PRO A 80 5.40 10.52 4.37
CA PRO A 80 5.92 11.60 5.20
C PRO A 80 5.88 11.25 6.69
N GLN A 81 4.86 10.51 7.13
CA GLN A 81 4.74 10.06 8.51
C GLN A 81 5.76 8.99 8.85
N ILE A 82 6.05 8.09 7.90
CA ILE A 82 7.13 7.09 8.03
C ILE A 82 8.50 7.77 8.13
N PHE A 83 8.74 8.82 7.33
CA PHE A 83 9.95 9.62 7.43
C PHE A 83 10.06 10.36 8.77
N TYR A 84 8.96 10.96 9.24
CA TYR A 84 8.90 11.61 10.55
C TYR A 84 9.11 10.62 11.70
N LEU A 85 8.58 9.40 11.59
CA LEU A 85 8.83 8.32 12.54
C LEU A 85 10.31 7.96 12.59
N TRP A 86 10.94 7.78 11.42
CA TRP A 86 12.38 7.49 11.34
C TRP A 86 13.24 8.56 12.02
N LEU A 87 12.94 9.85 11.80
CA LEU A 87 13.64 10.98 12.42
C LEU A 87 13.53 11.05 13.95
N ASN A 88 12.60 10.30 14.56
CA ASN A 88 12.34 10.35 15.99
C ASN A 88 12.38 8.92 16.59
N PRO A 89 13.59 8.36 16.79
CA PRO A 89 13.78 7.00 17.30
C PRO A 89 12.99 6.69 18.55
N ASP A 90 12.92 7.61 19.52
CA ASP A 90 12.18 7.43 20.78
C ASP A 90 10.71 7.05 20.62
N ARG A 91 10.11 7.32 19.44
CA ARG A 91 8.72 6.96 19.14
C ARG A 91 8.51 5.56 18.57
N TRP A 92 9.55 4.91 18.04
CA TRP A 92 9.45 3.55 17.50
C TRP A 92 10.43 2.55 18.14
N THR A 93 11.51 3.02 18.76
CA THR A 93 12.35 2.25 19.67
C THR A 93 11.69 2.28 21.04
N LEU A 94 11.04 1.17 21.40
CA LEU A 94 10.35 1.04 22.68
C LEU A 94 11.33 1.33 23.84
N ASN A 95 11.11 2.39 24.61
CA ASN A 95 11.70 2.53 25.94
C ASN A 95 10.97 1.54 26.86
N SER A 96 11.55 0.34 27.02
CA SER A 96 11.13 -0.71 27.95
C SER A 96 10.82 -0.17 29.35
N LYS A 97 9.54 0.09 29.63
CA LYS A 97 9.03 0.17 31.00
C LYS A 97 7.85 -0.77 31.29
N ASP A 98 7.24 -1.36 30.26
CA ASP A 98 6.15 -2.33 30.43
C ASP A 98 6.58 -3.73 29.97
N ASN A 99 6.72 -4.63 30.95
CA ASN A 99 7.33 -5.97 30.86
C ASN A 99 6.59 -7.02 30.00
N ASN A 100 5.58 -6.67 29.18
CA ASN A 100 4.73 -7.69 28.52
C ASN A 100 4.51 -7.55 27.00
N ASN A 101 5.20 -6.66 26.28
CA ASN A 101 5.22 -6.73 24.81
C ASN A 101 6.48 -6.09 24.21
N GLN A 102 7.54 -6.89 24.07
CA GLN A 102 8.72 -6.54 23.28
C GLN A 102 8.34 -6.47 21.79
N GLY A 103 7.96 -5.29 21.31
CA GLY A 103 7.70 -5.07 19.90
C GLY A 103 8.06 -3.66 19.46
N SER A 104 8.89 -3.53 18.43
CA SER A 104 9.02 -2.29 17.65
C SER A 104 7.64 -1.88 17.10
N ASP A 105 7.42 -0.57 16.94
CA ASP A 105 6.22 -0.03 16.28
C ASP A 105 5.98 -0.79 14.95
N PRO A 106 4.78 -1.36 14.70
CA PRO A 106 4.50 -2.07 13.44
C PRO A 106 4.73 -1.23 12.18
N ALA A 107 4.66 0.10 12.31
CA ALA A 107 4.93 1.06 11.24
C ALA A 107 6.35 1.00 10.67
N THR A 108 7.31 0.41 11.40
CA THR A 108 8.70 0.25 10.91
C THR A 108 8.84 -0.87 9.89
N CYS A 109 7.82 -1.70 9.70
CA CYS A 109 7.84 -2.84 8.80
C CYS A 109 6.97 -2.62 7.56
N GLY A 110 7.60 -2.39 6.40
CA GLY A 110 6.89 -2.19 5.14
C GLY A 110 5.96 -3.34 4.73
N ARG A 111 6.28 -4.59 5.08
CA ARG A 111 5.39 -5.76 4.85
C ARG A 111 4.07 -5.63 5.64
N ARG A 112 4.16 -5.24 6.92
CA ARG A 112 3.00 -5.05 7.79
C ARG A 112 2.15 -3.86 7.31
N MET A 113 2.79 -2.77 6.90
CA MET A 113 2.09 -1.59 6.41
C MET A 113 1.45 -1.81 5.03
N PHE A 114 2.06 -2.61 4.15
CA PHE A 114 1.40 -3.08 2.93
C PHE A 114 0.16 -3.92 3.21
N LEU A 115 0.24 -4.87 4.17
CA LEU A 115 -0.92 -5.65 4.56
C LEU A 115 -2.04 -4.76 5.13
N ALA A 116 -1.69 -3.82 6.02
CA ALA A 116 -2.65 -2.89 6.60
C ALA A 116 -3.31 -2.01 5.53
N SER A 117 -2.54 -1.45 4.59
CA SER A 117 -3.08 -0.64 3.50
C SER A 117 -4.04 -1.44 2.61
N LEU A 118 -3.74 -2.72 2.38
CA LEU A 118 -4.59 -3.62 1.59
C LEU A 118 -5.91 -3.95 2.28
N ILE A 119 -5.87 -4.21 3.60
CA ILE A 119 -7.06 -4.41 4.42
C ILE A 119 -7.97 -3.18 4.36
N ILE A 120 -7.39 -2.00 4.58
CA ILE A 120 -8.14 -0.73 4.62
C ILE A 120 -8.72 -0.42 3.23
N ALA A 121 -7.96 -0.61 2.15
CA ALA A 121 -8.46 -0.42 0.80
C ALA A 121 -9.60 -1.40 0.45
N SER A 122 -9.51 -2.66 0.86
CA SER A 122 -10.58 -3.65 0.68
C SER A 122 -11.85 -3.23 1.43
N LYS A 123 -11.72 -2.83 2.70
CA LYS A 123 -12.82 -2.31 3.52
C LYS A 123 -13.46 -1.04 2.95
N TYR A 124 -12.67 -0.17 2.36
CA TYR A 124 -13.14 1.10 1.80
C TYR A 124 -13.93 0.92 0.50
N LEU A 125 -13.51 -0.02 -0.36
CA LEU A 125 -14.08 -0.18 -1.71
C LEU A 125 -15.17 -1.26 -1.81
N GLN A 126 -15.26 -2.18 -0.85
CA GLN A 126 -16.12 -3.36 -0.95
C GLN A 126 -17.23 -3.33 0.11
N ASP A 127 -18.49 -3.38 -0.33
CA ASP A 127 -19.65 -3.51 0.57
C ASP A 127 -19.59 -4.79 1.42
N ARG A 128 -19.03 -5.87 0.86
CA ARG A 128 -18.79 -7.13 1.54
C ARG A 128 -17.29 -7.37 1.64
N ASN A 129 -16.70 -6.99 2.77
CA ASN A 129 -15.28 -7.22 3.04
C ASN A 129 -15.07 -8.32 4.11
N TYR A 130 -13.85 -8.85 4.17
CA TYR A 130 -13.43 -9.81 5.17
C TYR A 130 -13.24 -9.15 6.55
N ALA A 131 -13.91 -9.66 7.58
CA ALA A 131 -13.60 -9.30 8.97
C ALA A 131 -12.14 -9.62 9.32
N ASN A 132 -11.58 -8.95 10.35
CA ASN A 132 -10.17 -9.16 10.75
C ASN A 132 -9.85 -10.61 11.13
N ASN A 133 -10.82 -11.36 11.64
CA ASN A 133 -10.68 -12.81 11.88
C ASN A 133 -10.43 -13.60 10.57
N ALA A 134 -11.00 -13.18 9.45
CA ALA A 134 -10.75 -13.79 8.15
C ALA A 134 -9.38 -13.38 7.62
N TRP A 135 -9.00 -12.10 7.73
CA TRP A 135 -7.65 -11.63 7.40
C TRP A 135 -6.54 -12.34 8.19
N SER A 136 -6.77 -12.59 9.49
CA SER A 136 -5.90 -13.40 10.34
C SER A 136 -5.64 -14.79 9.74
N LYS A 137 -6.69 -15.46 9.24
CA LYS A 137 -6.57 -16.78 8.59
C LYS A 137 -5.88 -16.71 7.23
N ILE A 138 -6.17 -15.67 6.43
CA ILE A 138 -5.57 -15.45 5.10
C ILE A 138 -4.06 -15.25 5.21
N CYS A 139 -3.62 -14.43 6.16
CA CYS A 139 -2.22 -14.03 6.35
C CYS A 139 -1.45 -14.97 7.29
N GLY A 140 -2.12 -15.81 8.06
CA GLY A 140 -1.49 -16.67 9.08
C GLY A 140 -0.92 -15.87 10.26
N LEU A 141 -1.51 -14.72 10.57
CA LEU A 141 -1.10 -13.84 11.68
C LEU A 141 -2.16 -13.83 12.79
N PRO A 142 -1.77 -13.65 14.07
CA PRO A 142 -2.73 -13.45 15.15
C PRO A 142 -3.68 -12.29 14.84
N VAL A 143 -4.96 -12.44 15.18
CA VAL A 143 -5.95 -11.37 14.95
C VAL A 143 -5.57 -10.08 15.70
N GLN A 144 -4.92 -10.20 16.86
CA GLN A 144 -4.41 -9.07 17.62
C GLN A 144 -3.36 -8.28 16.82
N GLU A 145 -2.51 -8.96 16.05
CA GLU A 145 -1.53 -8.32 15.17
C GLU A 145 -2.24 -7.63 14.00
N ILE A 146 -3.22 -8.28 13.37
CA ILE A 146 -4.06 -7.68 12.32
C ILE A 146 -4.75 -6.40 12.81
N ASN A 147 -5.36 -6.46 14.00
CA ASN A 147 -6.00 -5.32 14.63
C ASN A 147 -5.01 -4.20 14.98
N ALA A 148 -3.77 -4.56 15.36
CA ALA A 148 -2.73 -3.59 15.67
C ALA A 148 -2.23 -2.86 14.42
N ILE A 149 -1.91 -3.60 13.34
CA ILE A 149 -1.42 -2.98 12.09
C ILE A 149 -2.52 -2.14 11.42
N GLU A 150 -3.77 -2.56 11.47
CA GLU A 150 -4.90 -1.79 10.91
C GLU A 150 -5.07 -0.46 11.65
N ARG A 151 -5.18 -0.49 12.98
CA ARG A 151 -5.31 0.73 13.79
C ARG A 151 -4.12 1.65 13.58
N ARG A 152 -2.91 1.09 13.62
CA ARG A 152 -1.69 1.89 13.45
C ARG A 152 -1.64 2.57 12.08
N PHE A 153 -2.07 1.88 11.03
CA PHE A 153 -2.12 2.48 9.70
C PHE A 153 -3.18 3.59 9.59
N LEU A 154 -4.36 3.41 10.19
CA LEU A 154 -5.40 4.44 10.23
C LEU A 154 -4.93 5.71 10.94
N GLU A 155 -4.17 5.57 12.04
CA GLU A 155 -3.52 6.69 12.71
C GLU A 155 -2.50 7.39 11.82
N LEU A 156 -1.65 6.64 11.10
CA LEU A 156 -0.64 7.21 10.20
C LEU A 156 -1.25 7.94 9.01
N ILE A 157 -2.36 7.46 8.47
CA ILE A 157 -3.05 8.13 7.36
C ILE A 157 -4.04 9.20 7.85
N ASP A 158 -4.11 9.42 9.17
CA ASP A 158 -5.03 10.37 9.81
C ASP A 158 -6.49 10.18 9.38
N TYR A 159 -6.90 8.92 9.21
CA TYR A 159 -8.22 8.53 8.69
C TYR A 159 -8.59 9.16 7.33
N ASN A 160 -7.64 9.79 6.63
CA ASN A 160 -7.85 10.44 5.34
C ASN A 160 -7.81 9.39 4.22
N LEU A 161 -8.92 8.65 4.09
CA LEU A 161 -9.08 7.58 3.11
C LEU A 161 -9.61 8.08 1.77
N PHE A 162 -10.34 9.19 1.74
CA PHE A 162 -10.92 9.70 0.51
C PHE A 162 -9.86 10.01 -0.56
N ILE A 163 -10.15 9.68 -1.81
CA ILE A 163 -9.34 10.00 -2.98
C ILE A 163 -10.30 10.60 -4.01
N GLY A 164 -10.07 11.85 -4.39
CA GLY A 164 -10.82 12.48 -5.47
C GLY A 164 -10.57 11.76 -6.80
N GLU A 165 -11.58 11.74 -7.68
CA GLU A 165 -11.52 11.05 -8.97
C GLU A 165 -10.33 11.52 -9.82
N ASP A 166 -10.10 12.82 -9.89
CA ASP A 166 -8.98 13.42 -10.63
C ASP A 166 -7.61 12.97 -10.09
N ILE A 167 -7.49 12.89 -8.77
CA ILE A 167 -6.28 12.42 -8.07
C ILE A 167 -6.08 10.92 -8.33
N TYR A 168 -7.16 10.14 -8.25
CA TYR A 168 -7.14 8.69 -8.47
C TYR A 168 -6.76 8.35 -9.91
N GLN A 169 -7.32 9.05 -10.89
CA GLN A 169 -6.98 8.90 -12.31
C GLN A 169 -5.53 9.27 -12.58
N ARG A 170 -5.06 10.41 -12.05
CA ARG A 170 -3.65 10.82 -12.21
C ARG A 170 -2.69 9.79 -11.61
N TRP A 171 -3.00 9.27 -10.42
CA TRP A 171 -2.24 8.21 -9.80
C TRP A 171 -2.22 6.93 -10.64
N THR A 172 -3.39 6.51 -11.13
CA THR A 172 -3.55 5.33 -11.98
C THR A 172 -2.69 5.44 -13.24
N ASN A 173 -2.69 6.60 -13.91
CA ASN A 173 -1.88 6.83 -15.09
C ASN A 173 -0.39 6.72 -14.78
N VAL A 174 0.08 7.37 -13.71
CA VAL A 174 1.50 7.30 -13.28
C VAL A 174 1.92 5.87 -12.96
N LEU A 175 1.07 5.11 -12.25
CA LEU A 175 1.36 3.72 -11.89
C LEU A 175 1.40 2.81 -13.13
N ASN A 176 0.45 2.96 -14.05
CA ASN A 176 0.39 2.17 -15.28
C ASN A 176 1.59 2.46 -16.20
N SER A 177 1.96 3.74 -16.37
CA SER A 177 3.14 4.12 -17.14
C SER A 177 4.42 3.54 -16.54
N HIS A 178 4.54 3.52 -15.21
CA HIS A 178 5.68 2.89 -14.55
C HIS A 178 5.73 1.37 -14.79
N ILE A 179 4.60 0.67 -14.64
CA ILE A 179 4.51 -0.79 -14.87
C ILE A 179 4.87 -1.15 -16.32
N GLN A 180 4.45 -0.34 -17.29
CA GLN A 180 4.84 -0.52 -18.69
C GLN A 180 6.35 -0.33 -18.88
N ALA A 181 6.89 0.77 -18.36
CA ALA A 181 8.32 1.09 -18.50
C ALA A 181 9.27 0.04 -17.90
N ILE A 182 8.88 -0.61 -16.78
CA ILE A 182 9.69 -1.68 -16.19
C ILE A 182 9.54 -3.03 -16.90
N SER A 183 8.49 -3.20 -17.72
CA SER A 183 8.29 -4.41 -18.52
C SER A 183 9.18 -4.45 -19.76
N GLU A 184 9.62 -3.29 -20.24
CA GLU A 184 10.45 -3.13 -21.45
C GLU A 184 11.73 -2.32 -21.13
N PRO A 185 12.67 -2.89 -20.34
CA PRO A 185 13.84 -2.16 -19.87
C PRO A 185 14.82 -1.74 -20.99
N GLU A 186 14.75 -2.36 -22.17
CA GLU A 186 15.68 -2.11 -23.28
C GLU A 186 15.23 -1.03 -24.29
N ALA A 187 14.02 -0.48 -24.17
CA ALA A 187 13.50 0.44 -25.17
C ALA A 187 13.30 1.87 -24.61
N THR A 188 14.10 2.82 -25.10
CA THR A 188 13.81 4.28 -25.17
C THR A 188 14.05 5.13 -23.91
N ALA A 189 14.53 6.38 -24.13
CA ALA A 189 14.69 7.41 -23.10
C ALA A 189 13.36 7.74 -22.36
N GLU A 190 12.24 7.50 -23.01
CA GLU A 190 10.88 7.66 -22.47
C GLU A 190 10.61 6.74 -21.27
N ASN A 191 11.10 5.48 -21.30
CA ASN A 191 10.93 4.54 -20.19
C ASN A 191 11.72 4.98 -18.95
N GLN A 192 12.93 5.51 -19.14
CA GLN A 192 13.73 6.08 -18.06
C GLN A 192 13.08 7.33 -17.46
N GLN A 193 12.48 8.18 -18.30
CA GLN A 193 11.75 9.35 -17.86
C GLN A 193 10.49 8.98 -17.07
N ALA A 194 9.74 7.94 -17.49
CA ALA A 194 8.58 7.45 -16.77
C ALA A 194 8.96 6.89 -15.38
N VAL A 195 10.06 6.13 -15.29
CA VAL A 195 10.59 5.65 -14.00
C VAL A 195 11.03 6.81 -13.10
N ALA A 196 11.68 7.83 -13.66
CA ALA A 196 12.08 9.02 -12.92
C ALA A 196 10.86 9.82 -12.42
N GLN A 197 9.84 10.00 -13.26
CA GLN A 197 8.58 10.66 -12.90
C GLN A 197 7.84 9.90 -11.80
N PHE A 198 7.86 8.57 -11.84
CA PHE A 198 7.28 7.73 -10.80
C PHE A 198 7.98 7.95 -9.46
N LYS A 199 9.32 7.90 -9.43
CA LYS A 199 10.10 8.20 -8.22
C LYS A 199 9.84 9.61 -7.71
N GLN A 200 9.71 10.60 -8.61
CA GLN A 200 9.35 11.96 -8.23
C GLN A 200 7.95 12.04 -7.64
N THR A 201 6.99 11.27 -8.16
CA THR A 201 5.63 11.19 -7.60
C THR A 201 5.64 10.59 -6.20
N LEU A 202 6.50 9.59 -5.95
CA LEU A 202 6.72 9.02 -4.61
C LEU A 202 7.48 9.97 -3.67
N ARG A 203 8.22 10.96 -4.19
CA ARG A 203 8.81 12.05 -3.41
C ARG A 203 7.74 13.12 -3.21
N LEU A 204 6.95 12.98 -2.14
CA LEU A 204 6.06 14.06 -1.76
C LEU A 204 6.92 15.30 -1.43
N GLN A 205 6.85 16.32 -2.27
CA GLN A 205 7.01 17.68 -1.79
C GLN A 205 5.84 17.95 -0.84
N PRO A 206 6.05 18.57 0.33
CA PRO A 206 4.96 18.99 1.18
C PRO A 206 4.14 20.04 0.43
N GLN A 207 3.03 19.64 -0.19
CA GLN A 207 2.04 20.60 -0.65
C GLN A 207 1.31 21.11 0.59
N ALA A 208 1.55 22.39 0.89
CA ALA A 208 0.78 23.15 1.84
C ALA A 208 -0.70 22.97 1.54
N VAL A 209 -1.43 22.48 2.53
CA VAL A 209 -2.89 22.48 2.52
C VAL A 209 -3.31 23.93 2.81
N GLU A 210 -3.36 24.77 1.77
CA GLU A 210 -4.10 26.02 1.84
C GLU A 210 -5.59 25.68 1.81
N CYS A 211 -6.15 25.36 2.98
CA CYS A 211 -7.58 25.50 3.18
C CYS A 211 -7.92 27.00 3.10
N LYS A 212 -8.27 27.47 1.90
CA LYS A 212 -9.06 28.70 1.75
C LYS A 212 -10.41 28.46 2.41
N VAL A 213 -10.53 28.91 3.66
CA VAL A 213 -11.83 29.27 4.22
C VAL A 213 -12.26 30.54 3.49
N GLN A 214 -13.16 30.39 2.53
CA GLN A 214 -13.88 31.51 1.91
C GLN A 214 -15.34 31.44 2.35
N GLY A 215 -15.79 32.52 3.01
CA GLY A 215 -17.21 32.86 3.20
C GLY A 215 -17.73 32.61 4.59
#